data_AF-T1GGI5-F1
#
_entry.id   AF-T1GGI5-F1
#
_cell.length_a   1.000
_cell.length_b   1.000
_cell.length_c   1.000
_cell.angle_alpha   90.00
_cell.angle_beta   90.00
_cell.angle_gamma   90.00
#
_symmetry.space_group_name_H-M   'P 1'
#
loop_
_entity.id
_entity.type
_entity.pdbx_description
1 polymer ?
#
loop_
_entity_poly.entity_id
_entity_poly.type
_entity_poly.pdbx_seq_one_letter_code
_entity_poly.pdbx_strand_id
1 'polypeptide(L)'
;MENKIRNTLNEIYFGKTKDIVNGLRNLAPELCEELLSSVDQPLKIARDKENNKEYLICDYNRDADSYRSPWTNTYDPPLEDGQMPSERLRKLEIEANYAFDQYRDMYYEGGVSSVYLWDLEHGFAGVILIKKAGDGSKTIRGCWDSIHVVEVQEKSTGRTAHYKLTSTAMLWLQTNKSGSGTMNLGGSLTRQLEQDAA
;
A
#
# COMPACT_ATOMS: atom_id res chain seq x y z
N MET A 1 -14.76 18.15 15.04
CA MET A 1 -14.69 17.00 15.99
C MET A 1 -14.09 15.77 15.32
N GLU A 2 -14.49 15.46 14.09
CA GLU A 2 -13.92 14.40 13.23
C GLU A 2 -12.41 14.52 12.97
N ASN A 3 -11.92 15.73 12.63
CA ASN A 3 -10.48 15.99 12.46
C ASN A 3 -9.67 15.78 13.75
N LYS A 4 -10.24 16.11 14.92
CA LYS A 4 -9.60 15.89 16.22
C LYS A 4 -9.43 14.39 16.50
N ILE A 5 -10.41 13.57 16.15
CA ILE A 5 -10.43 12.13 16.40
C ILE A 5 -9.56 11.36 15.38
N ARG A 6 -9.55 11.81 14.11
CA ARG A 6 -8.62 11.33 13.08
C ARG A 6 -7.17 11.61 13.49
N ASN A 7 -6.91 12.79 14.06
CA ASN A 7 -5.60 13.16 14.60
C ASN A 7 -5.22 12.30 15.81
N THR A 8 -6.13 12.05 16.76
CA THR A 8 -5.82 11.23 17.94
C THR A 8 -5.56 9.75 17.60
N LEU A 9 -6.25 9.17 16.61
CA LEU A 9 -6.00 7.80 16.15
C LEU A 9 -4.72 7.70 15.30
N ASN A 10 -4.48 8.70 14.44
CA ASN A 10 -3.19 8.87 13.77
C ASN A 10 -2.05 9.15 14.74
N GLU A 11 -2.27 9.67 15.94
CA GLU A 11 -1.23 9.89 16.95
C GLU A 11 -0.99 8.64 17.81
N ILE A 12 -2.04 8.00 18.31
CA ILE A 12 -1.90 6.95 19.34
C ILE A 12 -1.43 5.61 18.75
N TYR A 13 -1.97 5.21 17.60
CA TYR A 13 -1.67 3.89 16.99
C TYR A 13 -0.62 3.99 15.88
N PHE A 14 -0.78 4.95 14.98
CA PHE A 14 0.12 5.10 13.83
C PHE A 14 1.16 6.19 14.03
N GLY A 15 0.90 7.11 14.95
CA GLY A 15 1.74 8.27 15.22
C GLY A 15 2.89 7.88 16.10
N LYS A 16 2.66 7.07 17.13
CA LYS A 16 3.73 6.40 17.85
C LYS A 16 4.59 5.55 16.92
N THR A 17 4.02 4.78 16.00
CA THR A 17 4.82 4.03 15.02
C THR A 17 5.64 4.98 14.15
N LYS A 18 5.03 6.04 13.62
CA LYS A 18 5.70 7.07 12.83
C LYS A 18 6.77 7.84 13.61
N ASP A 19 6.54 8.13 14.88
CA ASP A 19 7.42 8.86 15.80
C ASP A 19 8.57 7.96 16.27
N ILE A 20 8.31 6.68 16.50
CA ILE A 20 9.33 5.67 16.77
C ILE A 20 10.21 5.48 15.53
N VAL A 21 9.62 5.35 14.34
CA VAL A 21 10.37 5.23 13.08
C VAL A 21 11.16 6.51 12.79
N ASN A 22 10.58 7.70 12.97
CA ASN A 22 11.31 8.98 12.82
C ASN A 22 12.35 9.20 13.93
N GLY A 23 12.11 8.70 15.14
CA GLY A 23 13.07 8.70 16.24
C GLY A 23 14.25 7.79 15.95
N LEU A 24 13.99 6.59 15.44
CA LEU A 24 15.00 5.64 14.96
C LEU A 24 15.78 6.23 13.79
N ARG A 25 15.13 6.93 12.85
CA ARG A 25 15.80 7.68 11.78
C ARG A 25 16.84 8.68 12.32
N ASN A 26 16.52 9.35 13.42
CA ASN A 26 17.43 10.32 14.03
C ASN A 26 18.54 9.65 14.86
N LEU A 27 18.30 8.44 15.39
CA LEU A 27 19.24 7.74 16.27
C LEU A 27 20.22 6.84 15.52
N ALA A 28 19.74 6.20 14.44
CA ALA A 28 20.44 5.22 13.62
C ALA A 28 19.98 5.37 12.16
N PRO A 29 20.39 6.44 11.46
CA PRO A 29 19.99 6.70 10.07
C PRO A 29 20.32 5.55 9.13
N GLU A 30 21.37 4.79 9.40
CA GLU A 30 21.79 3.60 8.66
C GLU A 30 20.80 2.43 8.72
N LEU A 31 19.98 2.33 9.78
CA LEU A 31 18.93 1.31 9.91
C LEU A 31 17.57 1.82 9.41
N CYS A 32 17.47 3.11 9.10
CA CYS A 32 16.19 3.74 8.80
C CYS A 32 15.57 3.22 7.49
N GLU A 33 16.39 2.98 6.46
CA GLU A 33 15.89 2.44 5.19
C GLU A 33 15.36 1.01 5.37
N GLU A 34 16.09 0.17 6.09
CA GLU A 34 15.68 -1.21 6.39
C GLU A 34 14.41 -1.24 7.26
N LEU A 35 14.31 -0.36 8.26
CA LEU A 35 13.13 -0.23 9.11
C LEU A 35 11.91 0.32 8.38
N LEU A 36 12.07 1.34 7.53
CA LEU A 36 10.97 1.87 6.72
C LEU A 36 10.46 0.81 5.74
N SER A 37 11.36 0.03 5.14
CA SER A 37 10.98 -1.08 4.26
C SER A 37 10.28 -2.24 4.97
N SER A 38 10.47 -2.38 6.29
CA SER A 38 9.93 -3.52 7.07
C SER A 38 8.68 -3.18 7.90
N VAL A 39 8.31 -1.89 8.01
CA VAL A 39 7.15 -1.45 8.79
C VAL A 39 6.05 -0.90 7.89
N ASP A 40 5.00 -1.69 7.72
CA ASP A 40 3.81 -1.29 6.98
C ASP A 40 3.08 -0.12 7.66
N GLN A 41 2.86 0.97 6.91
CA GLN A 41 2.11 2.14 7.34
C GLN A 41 0.73 2.18 6.67
N PRO A 42 -0.28 2.80 7.31
CA PRO A 42 -1.58 3.00 6.69
C PRO A 42 -1.47 3.70 5.33
N LEU A 43 -2.14 3.13 4.34
CA LEU A 43 -2.09 3.65 2.98
C LEU A 43 -2.75 5.02 2.93
N LYS A 44 -2.12 5.93 2.19
CA LYS A 44 -2.67 7.25 1.91
C LYS A 44 -3.14 7.28 0.47
N ILE A 45 -4.16 8.10 0.23
CA ILE A 45 -4.71 8.33 -1.10
C ILE A 45 -4.08 9.61 -1.63
N ALA A 46 -3.49 9.52 -2.81
CA ALA A 46 -3.12 10.64 -3.65
C ALA A 46 -4.07 10.69 -4.86
N ARG A 47 -4.03 11.80 -5.59
CA ARG A 47 -4.87 12.02 -6.76
C ARG A 47 -4.01 12.42 -7.95
N ASP A 48 -4.17 11.66 -9.01
CA ASP A 48 -3.57 11.96 -10.30
C ASP A 48 -4.24 13.21 -10.88
N LYS A 49 -3.44 14.26 -11.10
CA LYS A 49 -3.93 15.56 -11.57
C LYS A 49 -4.39 15.54 -13.03
N GLU A 50 -3.87 14.64 -13.86
CA GLU A 50 -4.20 14.58 -15.28
C GLU A 50 -5.50 13.79 -15.51
N ASN A 51 -5.63 12.63 -14.85
CA ASN A 51 -6.77 11.74 -15.04
C ASN A 51 -7.88 11.90 -13.99
N ASN A 52 -7.64 12.72 -12.94
CA ASN A 52 -8.53 12.87 -11.78
C ASN A 52 -8.88 11.52 -11.12
N LYS A 53 -7.96 10.57 -11.16
CA LYS A 53 -8.09 9.24 -10.56
C LYS A 53 -7.32 9.17 -9.25
N GLU A 54 -7.90 8.50 -8.27
CA GLU A 54 -7.24 8.26 -7.00
C GLU A 54 -6.25 7.09 -7.12
N TYR A 55 -5.15 7.18 -6.39
CA TYR A 55 -4.16 6.10 -6.29
C TYR A 55 -3.59 6.04 -4.88
N LEU A 56 -3.05 4.89 -4.51
CA LEU A 56 -2.49 4.64 -3.18
C LEU A 56 -0.99 4.89 -3.20
N ILE A 57 -0.50 5.59 -2.19
CA ILE A 57 0.93 5.85 -2.01
C ILE A 57 1.50 5.02 -0.86
N CYS A 58 2.66 4.48 -1.11
CA CYS A 58 3.49 3.70 -0.19
C CYS A 58 4.97 3.93 -0.55
N ASP A 59 5.88 3.29 0.16
CA ASP A 59 7.31 3.46 -0.11
C ASP A 59 7.74 2.82 -1.46
N TYR A 60 7.03 1.78 -1.93
CA TYR A 60 7.35 1.10 -3.20
C TYR A 60 7.07 1.92 -4.48
N ASN A 61 6.27 2.99 -4.39
CA ASN A 61 6.05 3.91 -5.51
C ASN A 61 6.58 5.31 -5.22
N ARG A 62 7.43 5.44 -4.20
CA ARG A 62 8.06 6.68 -3.78
C ARG A 62 9.47 6.76 -4.33
N ASP A 63 9.85 7.92 -4.80
CA ASP A 63 11.23 8.29 -5.08
C ASP A 63 11.48 9.68 -4.51
N ALA A 64 12.50 9.84 -3.66
CA ALA A 64 12.70 10.99 -2.80
C ALA A 64 11.41 11.41 -2.05
N ASP A 65 10.81 12.55 -2.42
CA ASP A 65 9.55 13.06 -1.85
C ASP A 65 8.37 13.04 -2.83
N SER A 66 8.54 12.35 -3.96
CA SER A 66 7.53 12.23 -5.01
C SER A 66 6.99 10.82 -5.12
N TYR A 67 5.76 10.70 -5.62
CA TYR A 67 5.09 9.42 -5.78
C TYR A 67 4.63 9.21 -7.22
N ARG A 68 4.95 8.04 -7.78
CA ARG A 68 4.54 7.65 -9.14
C ARG A 68 3.08 7.25 -9.16
N SER A 69 2.31 7.85 -10.07
CA SER A 69 0.93 7.43 -10.35
C SER A 69 0.92 6.19 -11.25
N PRO A 70 0.08 5.18 -10.96
CA PRO A 70 -0.05 4.01 -11.81
C PRO A 70 -0.81 4.32 -13.12
N TRP A 71 -1.50 5.45 -13.20
CA TRP A 71 -2.34 5.81 -14.35
C TRP A 71 -1.53 6.56 -15.42
N THR A 72 -0.87 7.64 -15.04
CA THR A 72 -0.05 8.49 -15.92
C THR A 72 1.39 8.02 -16.03
N ASN A 73 1.86 7.19 -15.10
CA ASN A 73 3.27 6.82 -14.97
C ASN A 73 4.19 8.03 -14.68
N THR A 74 3.67 9.09 -14.07
CA THR A 74 4.46 10.28 -13.71
C THR A 74 4.54 10.44 -12.21
N TYR A 75 5.64 11.04 -11.74
CA TYR A 75 5.83 11.42 -10.35
C TYR A 75 5.14 12.75 -10.02
N ASP A 76 4.57 12.84 -8.81
CA ASP A 76 4.10 14.11 -8.23
C ASP A 76 4.72 14.29 -6.83
N PRO A 77 5.49 15.38 -6.58
CA PRO A 77 5.95 16.37 -7.55
C PRO A 77 6.78 15.80 -8.72
N PRO A 78 6.86 16.49 -9.88
CA PRO A 78 7.61 15.99 -11.03
C PRO A 78 9.08 15.73 -10.70
N LEU A 79 9.59 14.59 -11.17
CA LEU A 79 11.00 14.18 -11.10
C LEU A 79 11.49 13.81 -12.51
N GLU A 80 12.70 14.21 -12.86
CA GLU A 80 13.30 13.91 -14.16
C GLU A 80 14.02 12.54 -14.18
N ASP A 81 14.52 12.10 -13.02
CA ASP A 81 15.36 10.91 -12.83
C ASP A 81 14.72 9.84 -11.94
N GLY A 82 13.40 9.87 -11.80
CA GLY A 82 12.66 8.91 -10.99
C GLY A 82 12.76 7.47 -11.52
N GLN A 83 12.77 6.48 -10.62
CA GLN A 83 12.82 5.07 -11.01
C GLN A 83 11.58 4.64 -11.80
N MET A 84 11.79 4.18 -13.04
CA MET A 84 10.73 3.75 -13.94
C MET A 84 10.81 2.24 -14.23
N PRO A 85 9.66 1.53 -14.31
CA PRO A 85 9.66 0.16 -14.79
C PRO A 85 10.01 0.09 -16.28
N SER A 86 10.55 -1.05 -16.72
CA SER A 86 10.80 -1.33 -18.14
C SER A 86 9.50 -1.27 -18.97
N GLU A 87 9.61 -1.03 -20.28
CA GLU A 87 8.42 -0.90 -21.14
C GLU A 87 7.53 -2.16 -21.13
N ARG A 88 8.17 -3.35 -21.08
CA ARG A 88 7.46 -4.63 -20.94
C ARG A 88 6.72 -4.69 -19.60
N LEU A 89 7.40 -4.36 -18.51
CA LEU A 89 6.82 -4.44 -17.18
C LEU A 89 5.73 -3.39 -16.96
N ARG A 90 5.85 -2.21 -17.57
CA ARG A 90 4.81 -1.18 -17.55
C ARG A 90 3.51 -1.64 -18.23
N LYS A 91 3.59 -2.37 -19.35
CA LYS A 91 2.40 -2.96 -20.00
C LYS A 91 1.71 -3.94 -19.04
N LEU A 92 2.49 -4.80 -18.38
CA LEU A 92 1.96 -5.73 -17.38
C LEU A 92 1.38 -4.99 -16.16
N GLU A 93 2.00 -3.90 -15.70
CA GLU A 93 1.51 -3.08 -14.59
C GLU A 93 0.15 -2.47 -14.90
N ILE A 94 -0.09 -2.01 -16.14
CA ILE A 94 -1.39 -1.48 -16.59
C ILE A 94 -2.47 -2.57 -16.57
N GLU A 95 -2.15 -3.75 -17.11
CA GLU A 95 -3.07 -4.90 -17.09
C GLU A 95 -3.37 -5.36 -15.66
N ALA A 96 -2.36 -5.42 -14.80
CA ALA A 96 -2.51 -5.77 -13.40
C ALA A 96 -3.38 -4.76 -12.65
N ASN A 97 -3.19 -3.46 -12.87
CA ASN A 97 -4.06 -2.43 -12.30
C ASN A 97 -5.53 -2.65 -12.71
N TYR A 98 -5.80 -2.95 -13.98
CA TYR A 98 -7.16 -3.23 -14.45
C TYR A 98 -7.76 -4.51 -13.84
N ALA A 99 -6.97 -5.58 -13.71
CA ALA A 99 -7.41 -6.82 -13.10
C ALA A 99 -7.72 -6.65 -11.60
N PHE A 100 -6.85 -5.96 -10.86
CA PHE A 100 -7.04 -5.73 -9.43
C PHE A 100 -8.10 -4.67 -9.12
N ASP A 101 -8.38 -3.74 -10.04
CA ASP A 101 -9.53 -2.83 -9.93
C ASP A 101 -10.86 -3.60 -9.95
N GLN A 102 -10.99 -4.60 -10.82
CA GLN A 102 -12.15 -5.51 -10.83
C GLN A 102 -12.19 -6.41 -9.59
N TYR A 103 -11.05 -6.95 -9.17
CA TYR A 103 -10.97 -7.72 -7.91
C TYR A 103 -11.45 -6.90 -6.71
N ARG A 104 -10.98 -5.65 -6.61
CA ARG A 104 -11.42 -4.71 -5.57
C ARG A 104 -12.93 -4.51 -5.65
N ASP A 105 -13.48 -4.25 -6.82
CA ASP A 105 -14.92 -4.02 -6.97
C ASP A 105 -15.74 -5.24 -6.53
N MET A 106 -15.35 -6.45 -6.95
CA MET A 106 -16.04 -7.70 -6.61
C MET A 106 -16.02 -8.03 -5.11
N TYR A 107 -14.93 -7.71 -4.39
CA TYR A 107 -14.77 -8.10 -2.98
C TYR A 107 -15.05 -6.97 -1.98
N TYR A 108 -14.82 -5.72 -2.39
CA TYR A 108 -14.89 -4.56 -1.50
C TYR A 108 -16.01 -3.60 -1.88
N GLU A 109 -16.62 -3.72 -3.07
CA GLU A 109 -17.72 -2.86 -3.53
C GLU A 109 -17.36 -1.36 -3.36
N GLY A 110 -16.18 -0.99 -3.86
CA GLY A 110 -15.61 0.36 -3.77
C GLY A 110 -14.24 0.41 -3.09
N GLY A 111 -13.83 1.62 -2.69
CA GLY A 111 -12.47 1.89 -2.21
C GLY A 111 -11.52 2.23 -3.37
N VAL A 112 -10.21 2.21 -3.08
CA VAL A 112 -9.15 2.52 -4.05
C VAL A 112 -8.20 1.33 -4.12
N SER A 113 -7.65 1.06 -5.29
CA SER A 113 -6.62 0.05 -5.51
C SER A 113 -5.50 0.62 -6.38
N SER A 114 -4.28 0.15 -6.19
CA SER A 114 -3.13 0.53 -7.04
C SER A 114 -2.13 -0.60 -7.07
N VAL A 115 -1.53 -0.82 -8.24
CA VAL A 115 -0.49 -1.82 -8.46
C VAL A 115 0.76 -1.12 -9.01
N TYR A 116 1.91 -1.45 -8.44
CA TYR A 116 3.21 -0.99 -8.90
C TYR A 116 4.14 -2.17 -9.07
N LEU A 117 4.83 -2.26 -10.19
CA LEU A 117 5.81 -3.28 -10.51
C LEU A 117 7.18 -2.63 -10.71
N TRP A 118 8.24 -3.37 -10.39
CA TRP A 118 9.62 -2.96 -10.65
C TRP A 118 10.46 -4.16 -11.07
N ASP A 119 11.45 -3.91 -11.92
CA ASP A 119 12.32 -4.95 -12.48
C ASP A 119 13.33 -5.45 -11.42
N LEU A 120 13.63 -6.74 -11.48
CA LEU A 120 14.70 -7.40 -10.72
C LEU A 120 15.71 -8.02 -11.71
N GLU A 121 16.90 -8.38 -11.24
CA GLU A 121 17.92 -9.02 -12.08
C GLU A 121 17.42 -10.36 -12.68
N HIS A 122 16.59 -11.09 -11.93
CA HIS A 122 16.05 -12.41 -12.31
C HIS A 122 14.53 -12.46 -12.15
N GLY A 123 13.83 -11.51 -12.78
CA GLY A 123 12.37 -11.45 -12.82
C GLY A 123 11.84 -10.06 -12.50
N PHE A 124 10.79 -9.98 -11.71
CA PHE A 124 10.22 -8.70 -11.26
C PHE A 124 9.56 -8.86 -9.90
N ALA A 125 9.31 -7.74 -9.24
CA ALA A 125 8.47 -7.70 -8.06
C ALA A 125 7.38 -6.65 -8.23
N GLY A 126 6.40 -6.71 -7.35
CA GLY A 126 5.28 -5.81 -7.37
C GLY A 126 4.60 -5.69 -6.03
N VAL A 127 3.88 -4.59 -5.87
CA VAL A 127 2.99 -4.37 -4.74
C VAL A 127 1.57 -4.14 -5.24
N ILE A 128 0.62 -4.81 -4.60
CA ILE A 128 -0.81 -4.61 -4.79
C ILE A 128 -1.35 -3.98 -3.51
N LEU A 129 -1.96 -2.81 -3.67
CA LEU A 129 -2.51 -2.01 -2.60
C LEU A 129 -4.02 -1.93 -2.74
N ILE A 130 -4.74 -2.14 -1.64
CA ILE A 130 -6.20 -1.93 -1.58
C ILE A 130 -6.52 -1.17 -0.30
N LYS A 131 -7.30 -0.10 -0.42
CA LYS A 131 -7.81 0.67 0.70
C LYS A 131 -9.31 0.82 0.60
N LYS A 132 -10.04 0.37 1.62
CA LYS A 132 -11.49 0.59 1.74
C LYS A 132 -11.82 1.31 3.03
N ALA A 133 -12.17 2.59 2.90
CA ALA A 133 -12.88 3.36 3.92
C ALA A 133 -14.31 2.85 4.07
N GLY A 134 -14.74 2.63 5.32
CA GLY A 134 -16.15 2.43 5.63
C GLY A 134 -16.99 3.63 5.21
N ASP A 135 -18.28 3.41 5.00
CA ASP A 135 -19.28 4.36 4.50
C ASP A 135 -19.55 5.58 5.41
N GLY A 136 -18.83 5.70 6.52
CA GLY A 136 -18.94 6.86 7.42
C GLY A 136 -20.17 6.83 8.30
N SER A 137 -20.77 5.65 8.56
CA SER A 137 -21.76 5.51 9.63
C SER A 137 -21.26 6.18 10.93
N LYS A 138 -22.10 7.05 11.51
CA LYS A 138 -21.75 7.79 12.73
C LYS A 138 -21.47 6.87 13.92
N THR A 139 -22.00 5.65 13.89
CA THR A 139 -21.90 4.68 14.98
C THR A 139 -20.76 3.68 14.78
N ILE A 140 -20.41 3.33 13.54
CA ILE A 140 -19.34 2.38 13.23
C ILE A 140 -18.50 2.94 12.09
N ARG A 141 -17.23 3.20 12.38
CA ARG A 141 -16.22 3.61 11.39
C ARG A 141 -15.18 2.52 11.30
N GLY A 142 -14.68 2.26 10.11
CA GLY A 142 -13.55 1.36 9.94
C GLY A 142 -12.81 1.66 8.67
N CYS A 143 -11.57 1.19 8.58
CA CYS A 143 -11.02 0.91 7.27
C CYS A 143 -10.08 -0.26 7.26
N TRP A 144 -10.02 -0.77 6.04
CA TRP A 144 -9.22 -1.87 5.61
C TRP A 144 -8.11 -1.34 4.72
N ASP A 145 -6.89 -1.77 5.01
CA ASP A 145 -5.71 -1.56 4.17
C ASP A 145 -5.07 -2.93 3.90
N SER A 146 -4.91 -3.29 2.63
CA SER A 146 -4.15 -4.47 2.19
C SER A 146 -2.88 -4.04 1.47
N ILE A 147 -1.78 -4.69 1.82
CA ILE A 147 -0.48 -4.56 1.17
C ILE A 147 -0.03 -5.97 0.80
N HIS A 148 0.06 -6.25 -0.49
CA HIS A 148 0.50 -7.54 -0.99
C HIS A 148 1.77 -7.32 -1.82
N VAL A 149 2.90 -7.71 -1.28
CA VAL A 149 4.19 -7.67 -1.98
C VAL A 149 4.43 -9.03 -2.60
N VAL A 150 4.58 -9.08 -3.93
CA VAL A 150 4.88 -10.29 -4.68
C VAL A 150 6.25 -10.17 -5.32
N GLU A 151 7.08 -11.19 -5.15
CA GLU A 151 8.35 -11.37 -5.84
C GLU A 151 8.18 -12.55 -6.81
N VAL A 152 8.55 -12.33 -8.07
CA VAL A 152 8.43 -13.32 -9.15
C VAL A 152 9.82 -13.58 -9.70
N GLN A 153 10.33 -14.78 -9.44
CA GLN A 153 11.61 -15.23 -10.00
C GLN A 153 11.33 -16.09 -11.24
N GLU A 154 11.63 -15.54 -12.40
CA GLU A 154 11.46 -16.25 -13.68
C GLU A 154 12.60 -17.28 -13.84
N LYS A 155 12.27 -18.57 -14.00
CA LYS A 155 13.30 -19.58 -14.29
C LYS A 155 13.78 -19.43 -15.74
N SER A 156 15.04 -19.77 -16.00
CA SER A 156 15.71 -19.62 -17.31
C SER A 156 15.00 -20.32 -18.49
N THR A 157 14.14 -21.29 -18.22
CA THR A 157 13.33 -22.01 -19.22
C THR A 157 12.04 -21.27 -19.61
N GLY A 158 11.67 -20.19 -18.90
CA GLY A 158 10.54 -19.31 -19.20
C GLY A 158 9.14 -19.91 -19.02
N ARG A 159 9.02 -21.16 -18.58
CA ARG A 159 7.74 -21.90 -18.44
C ARG A 159 7.27 -22.08 -17.01
N THR A 160 8.03 -21.59 -16.04
CA THR A 160 7.76 -21.73 -14.62
C THR A 160 8.40 -20.56 -13.90
N ALA A 161 7.69 -20.00 -12.94
CA ALA A 161 8.20 -18.95 -12.07
C ALA A 161 7.97 -19.34 -10.60
N HIS A 162 8.89 -18.90 -9.75
CA HIS A 162 8.74 -19.00 -8.31
C HIS A 162 8.09 -17.70 -7.80
N TYR A 163 6.97 -17.82 -7.11
CA TYR A 163 6.20 -16.72 -6.56
C TYR A 163 6.35 -16.71 -5.06
N LYS A 164 6.74 -15.56 -4.50
CA LYS A 164 6.75 -15.31 -3.07
C LYS A 164 5.84 -14.15 -2.77
N LEU A 165 4.77 -14.41 -2.04
CA LEU A 165 3.75 -13.44 -1.66
C LEU A 165 3.84 -13.15 -0.16
N THR A 166 4.10 -11.89 0.19
CA THR A 166 4.00 -11.37 1.55
C THR A 166 2.79 -10.44 1.63
N SER A 167 1.81 -10.79 2.44
CA SER A 167 0.54 -10.07 2.55
C SER A 167 0.34 -9.55 3.96
N THR A 168 0.21 -8.24 4.09
CA THR A 168 -0.20 -7.56 5.31
C THR A 168 -1.61 -7.01 5.15
N ALA A 169 -2.51 -7.38 6.05
CA ALA A 169 -3.83 -6.78 6.18
C ALA A 169 -3.87 -5.97 7.47
N MET A 170 -4.18 -4.69 7.37
CA MET A 170 -4.44 -3.80 8.49
C MET A 170 -5.93 -3.51 8.56
N LEU A 171 -6.50 -3.69 9.75
CA LEU A 171 -7.89 -3.40 10.01
C LEU A 171 -7.96 -2.47 11.22
N TRP A 172 -8.72 -1.40 11.07
CA TRP A 172 -9.22 -0.67 12.23
C TRP A 172 -10.74 -0.55 12.19
N LEU A 173 -11.32 -0.61 13.38
CA LEU A 173 -12.73 -0.46 13.65
C LEU A 173 -12.90 0.43 14.89
N GLN A 174 -13.80 1.39 14.78
CA GLN A 174 -14.24 2.22 15.88
C GLN A 174 -15.76 2.16 15.94
N THR A 175 -16.28 1.77 17.10
CA THR A 175 -17.72 1.81 17.37
C THR A 175 -18.00 2.77 18.52
N ASN A 176 -19.07 3.56 18.38
CA ASN A 176 -19.57 4.42 19.44
C ASN A 176 -21.06 4.13 19.64
N LYS A 177 -21.37 3.34 20.67
CA LYS A 177 -22.74 2.96 21.03
C LYS A 177 -23.01 3.38 22.48
N SER A 178 -24.23 3.82 22.76
CA SER A 178 -24.65 4.29 24.09
C SER A 178 -24.44 3.26 25.21
N GLY A 179 -24.59 1.96 24.92
CA GLY A 179 -24.42 0.88 25.90
C GLY A 179 -22.98 0.41 26.13
N SER A 180 -22.09 0.57 25.15
CA SER A 180 -20.69 0.09 25.23
C SER A 180 -19.66 1.22 25.32
N GLY A 181 -20.09 2.47 25.20
CA GLY A 181 -19.19 3.61 25.03
C GLY A 181 -18.43 3.56 23.69
N THR A 182 -17.29 4.24 23.65
CA THR A 182 -16.37 4.22 22.50
C THR A 182 -15.43 3.04 22.62
N MET A 183 -15.44 2.15 21.61
CA MET A 183 -14.51 1.03 21.49
C MET A 183 -13.67 1.22 20.22
N ASN A 184 -12.36 1.06 20.37
CA ASN A 184 -11.40 1.09 19.27
C ASN A 184 -10.72 -0.27 19.19
N LEU A 185 -10.75 -0.88 18.01
CA LEU A 185 -10.07 -2.11 17.66
C LEU A 185 -9.17 -1.78 16.47
N GLY A 186 -7.89 -2.12 16.57
CA GLY A 186 -6.93 -1.89 15.50
C GLY A 186 -5.85 -2.95 15.55
N GLY A 187 -5.41 -3.40 14.40
CA GLY A 187 -4.33 -4.37 14.30
C GLY A 187 -3.90 -4.61 12.86
N SER A 188 -2.78 -5.32 12.74
CA SER A 188 -2.27 -5.81 11.47
C SER A 188 -2.00 -7.32 11.59
N LEU A 189 -2.13 -8.03 10.46
CA LEU A 189 -1.72 -9.42 10.34
C LEU A 189 -0.91 -9.58 9.06
N THR A 190 0.30 -10.11 9.20
CA THR A 190 1.18 -10.40 8.07
C THR A 190 1.31 -11.92 7.89
N ARG A 191 1.23 -12.37 6.63
CA ARG A 191 1.43 -13.77 6.23
C ARG A 191 2.29 -13.84 4.98
N GLN A 192 3.05 -14.92 4.87
CA GLN A 192 3.90 -15.21 3.72
C GLN A 192 3.52 -16.57 3.12
N LEU A 193 3.52 -16.65 1.79
CA LEU A 193 3.30 -17.86 1.01
C LEU A 193 4.30 -17.91 -0.14
N GLU A 194 4.83 -19.10 -0.42
CA GLU A 194 5.72 -19.35 -1.55
C GLU A 194 5.15 -20.49 -2.40
N GLN A 195 5.20 -20.33 -3.72
CA GLN A 195 4.66 -21.31 -4.65
C GLN A 195 5.37 -21.25 -6.01
N ASP A 196 5.71 -22.42 -6.55
CA ASP A 196 6.10 -22.56 -7.95
C ASP A 196 4.84 -22.73 -8.82
N ALA A 197 4.71 -21.94 -9.89
CA ALA A 197 3.65 -22.08 -10.88
C ALA A 197 4.19 -22.00 -12.31
N ALA A 198 3.48 -22.65 -13.23
CA ALA A 198 3.80 -22.74 -14.65
C ALA A 198 3.03 -21.70 -15.47
#